data_AF-A0A353J911-F1
#
_entry.id   AF-A0A353J911-F1
#
_cell.length_a   1.000
_cell.length_b   1.000
_cell.length_c   1.000
_cell.angle_alpha   90.00
_cell.angle_beta   90.00
_cell.angle_gamma   90.00
#
_symmetry.space_group_name_H-M   'P 1'
#
loop_
_entity.id
_entity.type
_entity.pdbx_description
1 polymer ?
#
loop_
_entity_poly.entity_id
_entity_poly.type
_entity_poly.pdbx_seq_one_letter_code
_entity_poly.pdbx_strand_id
1 'polypeptide(L)' 'MKFNDKNIKFVDSYDAVVVGSGHAGSEASLALSRLGKKTLLTTLNLDSIAFLACNPSVGGTAKGQLAGEIDALGG' A
#
# COMPACT_ATOMS: atom_id res chain seq x y z
N MET A 1 -14.71 15.37 21.05
CA MET A 1 -14.17 14.13 21.65
C MET A 1 -12.71 14.36 21.99
N LYS A 2 -12.37 14.43 23.28
CA LYS A 2 -10.97 14.49 23.73
C LYS A 2 -10.42 13.07 23.64
N PHE A 3 -9.53 12.80 22.69
CA PHE A 3 -8.73 11.59 22.73
C PHE A 3 -7.77 11.74 23.91
N ASN A 4 -8.05 10.97 24.96
CA ASN A 4 -7.27 10.93 26.18
C ASN A 4 -5.95 10.23 25.85
N ASP A 5 -4.83 10.93 26.02
CA ASP A 5 -3.45 10.48 25.83
C ASP A 5 -3.07 9.34 26.79
N LYS A 6 -3.75 8.20 26.70
CA LYS A 6 -3.20 6.93 27.19
C LYS A 6 -2.15 6.53 26.16
N ASN A 7 -0.88 6.53 26.58
CA ASN A 7 0.27 6.07 25.79
C ASN A 7 0.00 4.73 25.11
N ILE A 8 -0.59 4.76 23.91
CA ILE A 8 -0.68 3.61 23.02
C ILE A 8 0.69 3.51 22.38
N LYS A 9 1.57 2.73 23.03
CA LYS A 9 2.81 2.31 22.40
C LYS A 9 2.48 1.13 21.48
N PHE A 10 2.75 1.30 20.19
CA PHE A 10 2.84 0.15 19.30
C PHE A 10 3.89 -0.81 19.85
N VAL A 11 3.60 -2.11 19.83
CA VAL A 11 4.50 -3.17 20.32
C VAL A 11 5.84 -3.12 19.57
N ASP A 12 5.83 -2.55 18.37
CA ASP A 12 6.98 -2.49 17.50
C ASP A 12 7.12 -1.14 16.79
N SER A 13 8.36 -0.80 16.45
CA SER A 13 8.66 0.39 15.64
C SER A 13 8.65 0.01 14.16
N TYR A 14 8.13 0.89 13.31
CA TYR A 14 8.11 0.73 11.86
C TYR A 14 8.92 1.85 11.21
N ASP A 15 9.64 1.51 10.15
CA ASP A 15 10.38 2.49 9.33
C ASP A 15 9.42 3.30 8.46
N ALA A 16 8.29 2.70 8.06
CA ALA A 16 7.27 3.34 7.25
C ALA A 16 5.88 2.77 7.54
N VAL A 17 4.86 3.63 7.45
CA VAL A 17 3.44 3.26 7.56
C VAL A 17 2.72 3.69 6.29
N VAL A 18 2.10 2.74 5.61
CA VAL A 18 1.27 2.96 4.43
C VAL A 18 -0.20 2.84 4.86
N VAL A 19 -0.96 3.90 4.60
CA VAL A 19 -2.38 3.95 4.98
C VAL A 19 -3.24 3.73 3.75
N GLY A 20 -3.98 2.62 3.75
CA GLY A 20 -4.83 2.18 2.66
C GLY A 20 -4.15 1.14 1.76
N SER A 21 -4.85 0.04 1.50
CA SER A 21 -4.38 -1.09 0.69
C SER A 21 -4.95 -1.10 -0.73
N GLY A 22 -5.12 0.07 -1.34
CA GLY A 22 -5.46 0.17 -2.77
C GLY A 22 -4.23 -0.11 -3.66
N HIS A 23 -4.38 -0.05 -4.98
CA HIS A 23 -3.29 -0.30 -5.93
C HIS A 23 -1.98 0.42 -5.57
N ALA A 24 -2.05 1.73 -5.31
CA ALA A 24 -0.88 2.52 -4.91
C ALA A 24 -0.30 2.11 -3.55
N GLY A 25 -1.15 1.76 -2.58
CA GLY A 25 -0.72 1.37 -1.24
C GLY A 25 -0.08 -0.02 -1.20
N SER A 26 -0.57 -0.94 -2.02
CA SER A 26 0.02 -2.26 -2.21
C SER A 26 1.43 -2.13 -2.81
N GLU A 27 1.59 -1.39 -3.91
CA GLU A 27 2.90 -1.15 -4.53
C GLU A 27 3.87 -0.41 -3.60
N ALA A 28 3.42 0.63 -2.90
CA ALA A 28 4.25 1.37 -1.95
C ALA A 28 4.74 0.46 -0.81
N SER A 29 3.86 -0.37 -0.25
CA SER A 29 4.20 -1.28 0.84
C SER A 29 5.16 -2.37 0.39
N LEU A 30 4.96 -2.89 -0.83
CA LEU A 30 5.81 -3.91 -1.43
C LEU A 30 7.21 -3.37 -1.70
N ALA A 31 7.32 -2.17 -2.30
CA ALA A 31 8.59 -1.52 -2.57
C ALA A 31 9.38 -1.26 -1.27
N LEU A 32 8.74 -0.68 -0.25
CA LEU A 32 9.38 -0.43 1.06
C LEU A 32 9.86 -1.74 1.71
N SER A 33 9.02 -2.78 1.68
CA SER A 33 9.37 -4.09 2.25
C SER A 33 10.54 -4.74 1.50
N ARG A 34 10.57 -4.68 0.17
CA ARG A 34 11.68 -5.20 -0.66
C ARG A 34 12.99 -4.42 -0.44
N LEU A 35 12.91 -3.15 -0.07
CA LEU A 35 14.06 -2.33 0.35
C LEU A 35 14.53 -2.62 1.78
N GLY A 36 13.97 -3.65 2.45
CA GLY A 36 14.34 -4.05 3.80
C GLY A 36 13.79 -3.11 4.89
N LYS A 37 12.81 -2.27 4.58
CA LYS A 37 12.15 -1.40 5.55
C LYS A 37 11.04 -2.14 6.27
N LYS A 38 11.02 -2.02 7.59
CA LYS A 38 9.94 -2.54 8.42
C LYS A 38 8.68 -1.73 8.19
N THR A 39 7.78 -2.28 7.37
CA THR A 39 6.65 -1.53 6.82
C THR A 39 5.33 -2.02 7.41
N LEU A 40 4.49 -1.08 7.87
CA LEU A 40 3.12 -1.37 8.29
C LEU A 40 2.14 -0.91 7.21
N LEU A 41 1.39 -1.84 6.62
CA LEU A 41 0.24 -1.51 5.77
C LEU A 41 -1.04 -1.58 6.60
N THR A 42 -1.78 -0.48 6.67
CA THR A 42 -3.09 -0.45 7.34
C THR A 42 -4.20 -0.39 6.30
N THR A 43 -5.30 -1.08 6.57
CA THR A 43 -6.50 -1.03 5.72
C THR A 43 -7.76 -1.20 6.55
N LEU A 44 -8.87 -0.69 6.03
CA LEU A 44 -10.18 -0.80 6.66
C LEU A 44 -10.79 -2.20 6.46
N ASN A 45 -10.45 -2.87 5.36
CA ASN A 45 -10.94 -4.21 5.03
C ASN A 45 -9.86 -5.00 4.29
N LEU A 46 -9.46 -6.15 4.85
CA LEU A 46 -8.50 -7.06 4.24
C LEU A 46 -9.05 -7.74 2.99
N ASP A 47 -10.37 -7.91 2.87
CA ASP A 47 -10.99 -8.52 1.69
C ASP A 47 -11.00 -7.56 0.48
N SER A 48 -10.70 -6.28 0.69
CA SER A 48 -10.74 -5.23 -0.35
C SER A 48 -9.35 -4.74 -0.77
N ILE A 49 -8.29 -5.51 -0.49
CA ILE A 49 -6.93 -5.19 -0.93
C ILE A 49 -6.87 -5.16 -2.46
N ALA A 50 -6.32 -4.09 -3.03
CA ALA A 50 -6.16 -3.86 -4.46
C ALA A 50 -7.46 -4.06 -5.29
N PHE A 51 -8.61 -3.71 -4.72
CA PHE A 51 -9.91 -3.87 -5.39
C PHE A 51 -10.06 -2.95 -6.62
N LEU A 52 -10.49 -3.53 -7.74
CA LEU A 52 -10.77 -2.80 -8.99
C LEU A 52 -12.16 -2.14 -8.97
N ALA A 53 -12.26 -0.95 -8.37
CA ALA A 53 -13.54 -0.27 -8.12
C ALA A 53 -14.24 0.32 -9.35
N CYS A 54 -13.54 0.56 -10.46
CA CYS A 54 -14.12 1.20 -11.65
C CYS A 54 -14.45 0.19 -12.74
N ASN A 55 -13.44 -0.51 -13.26
CA ASN A 55 -13.58 -1.45 -14.35
C ASN A 55 -12.57 -2.60 -14.19
N PRO A 56 -12.91 -3.83 -14.60
CA PRO A 56 -12.05 -5.01 -14.41
C PRO A 56 -10.96 -5.08 -15.50
N SER A 57 -10.16 -4.02 -15.65
CA SER A 57 -9.13 -3.94 -16.68
C SER A 57 -7.90 -3.18 -16.19
N VAL A 58 -6.73 -3.74 -16.47
CA VAL A 58 -5.42 -3.16 -16.22
C VAL A 58 -4.73 -2.93 -17.57
N GLY A 59 -4.20 -1.73 -17.80
CA GLY A 59 -3.52 -1.38 -19.04
C GLY A 59 -4.36 -0.57 -20.04
N GLY A 60 -4.01 -0.68 -21.32
CA GLY A 60 -4.42 0.22 -22.41
C GLY A 60 -3.21 0.99 -22.96
N THR A 61 -3.41 1.87 -23.94
CA THR A 61 -2.31 2.60 -24.60
C THR A 61 -1.38 3.33 -23.61
N ALA A 62 -1.94 4.12 -22.70
CA ALA A 62 -1.14 4.83 -21.70
C ALA A 62 -0.85 3.98 -20.45
N LYS A 63 -1.87 3.32 -19.89
CA LYS A 63 -1.71 2.57 -18.62
C LYS A 63 -0.87 1.30 -18.78
N GLY A 64 -0.78 0.74 -19.99
CA GLY A 64 0.06 -0.43 -20.28
C GLY A 64 1.54 -0.09 -20.21
N GLN A 65 1.94 1.10 -20.65
CA GLN A 65 3.29 1.60 -20.45
C GLN A 65 3.60 1.76 -18.96
N LEU A 66 2.70 2.39 -18.20
CA LEU A 66 2.87 2.53 -16.74
C LEU A 66 2.97 1.18 -16.03
N ALA A 67 2.15 0.19 -16.42
CA ALA A 67 2.24 -1.16 -15.86
C ALA A 67 3.59 -1.82 -16.19
N GLY A 68 4.10 -1.64 -17.41
CA GLY A 68 5.42 -2.14 -17.80
C GLY A 68 6.58 -1.42 -17.09
N GLU A 69 6.45 -0.12 -16.82
CA GLU A 69 7.41 0.64 -16.02
C GLU A 69 7.43 0.17 -14.56
N ILE A 70 6.26 -0.12 -13.98
CA ILE A 70 6.15 -0.68 -12.62
C ILE A 70 6.81 -2.06 -12.55
N ASP A 71 6.52 -2.95 -13.51
CA ASP A 71 7.16 -4.28 -13.61
C ASP A 71 8.69 -4.16 -13.75
N ALA A 72 9.18 -3.24 -14.59
CA ALA A 72 10.61 -3.00 -14.75
C ALA A 72 11.29 -2.49 -13.47
N LEU A 73 10.56 -1.78 -12.61
CA LEU A 73 11.03 -1.34 -11.29
C LEU A 73 10.89 -2.43 -10.20
N GLY A 74 10.31 -3.59 -10.56
CA GLY A 74 10.11 -4.71 -9.65
C GLY A 74 8.91 -4.53 -8.72
N GLY A 75 7.84 -3.91 -9.22
CA GLY A 75 6.49 -4.05 -8.66
C GLY A 75 6.02 -5.49 -8.77
#